data_AF-A0A3Q7FUD5-F1
#
_entry.id   AF-A0A3Q7FUD5-F1
#
_cell.length_a   1.000
_cell.length_b   1.000
_cell.length_c   1.000
_cell.angle_alpha   90.00
_cell.angle_beta   90.00
_cell.angle_gamma   90.00
#
_symmetry.space_group_name_H-M   'P 1'
#
loop_
_entity.id
_entity.type
_entity.pdbx_description
1 polymer ?
#
loop_
_entity_poly.entity_id
_entity_poly.type
_entity_poly.pdbx_seq_one_letter_code
_entity_poly.pdbx_strand_id
1 'polypeptide(L)'
;MKQASLEYRSFRSGNGYFSEPHVIEAMMYEDSLSWWANHGVSALLLQQLAYKLLTQPTSSSCCERNWSTYSLIHNIKRNNLATSRAEDLVFVHYNLRLLSRKKEKYINGPSKYWNVGGDRFDIDETTNDLTSFQ
;
A
#
# COMPACT_ATOMS: atom_id res chain seq x y z
N MET A 1 4.98 25.75 -4.14
CA MET A 1 3.66 25.85 -4.79
C MET A 1 3.71 26.50 -6.18
N LYS A 2 4.28 27.71 -6.35
CA LYS A 2 4.32 28.40 -7.66
C LYS A 2 5.00 27.60 -8.78
N GLN A 3 6.12 26.93 -8.49
CA GLN A 3 6.85 26.13 -9.49
C GLN A 3 6.06 24.89 -9.95
N ALA A 4 5.50 24.12 -9.02
CA ALA A 4 4.67 22.95 -9.35
C ALA A 4 3.44 23.32 -10.19
N SER A 5 2.83 24.49 -9.94
CA SER A 5 1.73 24.97 -10.79
C SER A 5 2.16 25.37 -12.20
N LEU A 6 3.40 25.83 -12.39
CA LEU A 6 3.94 26.15 -13.72
C LEU A 6 4.25 24.85 -14.48
N GLU A 7 4.91 23.90 -13.84
CA GLU A 7 5.17 22.57 -14.40
C GLU A 7 3.86 21.87 -14.80
N TYR A 8 2.85 21.91 -13.92
CA TYR A 8 1.52 21.37 -14.21
C TYR A 8 0.87 22.07 -15.42
N ARG A 9 1.03 23.39 -15.54
CA ARG A 9 0.50 24.14 -16.68
C ARG A 9 1.19 23.73 -17.97
N SER A 10 2.52 23.60 -17.96
CA SER A 10 3.29 23.16 -19.14
C SER A 10 2.88 21.74 -19.58
N PHE A 11 2.74 20.81 -18.62
CA PHE A 11 2.23 19.47 -18.87
C PHE A 11 0.82 19.48 -19.46
N ARG A 12 -0.13 20.16 -18.78
CA ARG A 12 -1.54 20.21 -19.20
C ARG A 12 -1.74 20.88 -20.55
N SER A 13 -0.94 21.90 -20.85
CA SER A 13 -0.98 22.59 -22.14
C SER A 13 -0.21 21.85 -23.23
N GLY A 14 0.43 20.71 -22.92
CA GLY A 14 1.24 19.95 -23.88
C GLY A 14 2.34 20.81 -24.48
N ASN A 15 3.06 21.59 -23.66
CA ASN A 15 4.07 22.54 -24.12
C ASN A 15 5.48 22.00 -23.83
N GLY A 16 6.46 22.43 -24.64
CA GLY A 16 7.85 21.99 -24.51
C GLY A 16 8.00 20.49 -24.77
N TYR A 17 8.69 19.78 -23.88
CA TYR A 17 8.91 18.33 -24.03
C TYR A 17 7.60 17.53 -24.06
N PHE A 18 6.53 18.00 -23.42
CA PHE A 18 5.24 17.30 -23.41
C PHE A 18 4.45 17.41 -24.73
N SER A 19 4.84 18.30 -25.65
CA SER A 19 4.27 18.35 -27.02
C SER A 19 4.91 17.34 -27.98
N GLU A 20 6.03 16.74 -27.60
CA GLU A 20 6.78 15.89 -28.51
C GLU A 20 5.94 14.66 -28.91
N PRO A 21 5.84 14.33 -30.22
CA PRO A 21 4.96 13.27 -30.70
C PRO A 21 5.18 11.93 -29.99
N HIS A 22 6.44 11.55 -29.74
CA HIS A 22 6.79 10.31 -29.06
C HIS A 22 6.36 10.28 -27.58
N VAL A 23 6.29 11.44 -26.92
CA VAL A 23 5.86 11.57 -25.51
C VAL A 23 4.34 11.44 -25.40
N ILE A 24 3.62 12.00 -26.37
CA ILE A 24 2.16 11.88 -26.49
C ILE A 24 1.78 10.44 -26.85
N GLU A 25 2.47 9.86 -27.85
CA GLU A 25 2.32 8.46 -28.23
C GLU A 25 2.47 7.55 -27.00
N ALA A 26 3.56 7.71 -26.24
CA ALA A 26 3.84 6.89 -25.05
C ALA A 26 2.70 6.86 -24.03
N MET A 27 1.88 7.92 -23.92
CA MET A 27 0.71 7.92 -23.02
C MET A 27 -0.33 6.84 -23.35
N MET A 28 -0.37 6.38 -24.61
CA MET A 28 -1.36 5.40 -25.07
C MET A 28 -1.01 3.95 -24.71
N TYR A 29 0.26 3.66 -24.45
CA TYR A 29 0.73 2.27 -24.24
C TYR A 29 1.54 2.06 -22.96
N GLU A 30 2.11 3.11 -22.37
CA GLU A 30 2.80 2.98 -21.09
C GLU A 30 1.81 3.06 -19.91
N ASP A 31 2.09 2.28 -18.86
CA ASP A 31 1.45 2.50 -17.56
C ASP A 31 1.80 3.90 -17.06
N SER A 32 0.84 4.55 -16.38
CA SER A 32 1.01 5.90 -15.83
C SER A 32 2.29 6.08 -15.01
N LEU A 33 2.68 5.09 -14.19
CA LEU A 33 3.89 5.16 -13.37
C LEU A 33 5.15 5.13 -14.25
N SER A 34 5.17 4.27 -15.26
CA SER A 34 6.28 4.15 -16.23
C SER A 34 6.41 5.41 -17.07
N TRP A 35 5.29 5.97 -17.53
CA TRP A 35 5.27 7.20 -18.31
C TRP A 35 5.87 8.37 -17.52
N TRP A 36 5.47 8.53 -16.24
CA TRP A 36 6.06 9.55 -15.38
C TRP A 36 7.55 9.28 -15.10
N ALA A 37 8.00 8.03 -15.08
CA ALA A 37 9.41 7.70 -14.96
C ALA A 37 10.24 8.09 -16.18
N ASN A 38 9.72 7.84 -17.38
CA ASN A 38 10.41 8.09 -18.63
C ASN A 38 10.37 9.58 -19.05
N HIS A 39 9.24 10.25 -18.82
CA HIS A 39 8.98 11.60 -19.37
C HIS A 39 8.85 12.72 -18.33
N GLY A 40 8.79 12.37 -17.03
CA GLY A 40 8.61 13.33 -15.94
C GLY A 40 9.82 14.19 -15.60
N VAL A 41 11.01 13.89 -16.14
CA VAL A 41 12.27 14.60 -15.82
C VAL A 41 12.19 16.10 -16.14
N SER A 42 11.40 16.47 -17.14
CA SER A 42 11.15 17.88 -17.51
C SER A 42 10.31 18.66 -16.49
N ALA A 43 9.70 17.97 -15.52
CA ALA A 43 8.81 18.52 -14.50
C ALA A 43 8.98 17.77 -13.16
N LEU A 44 10.15 17.91 -12.52
CA LEU A 44 10.54 17.10 -11.36
C LEU A 44 9.59 17.23 -10.15
N LEU A 45 9.07 18.42 -9.85
CA LEU A 45 8.14 18.58 -8.73
C LEU A 45 6.79 17.93 -9.05
N LEU A 46 6.33 18.07 -10.29
CA LEU A 46 5.12 17.42 -10.76
C LEU A 46 5.27 15.89 -10.79
N GLN A 47 6.42 15.39 -11.25
CA GLN A 47 6.75 13.96 -11.26
C GLN A 47 6.71 13.37 -9.85
N GLN A 48 7.31 14.04 -8.87
CA GLN A 48 7.24 13.60 -7.46
C GLN A 48 5.80 13.55 -6.93
N LEU A 49 4.96 14.52 -7.31
CA LEU A 49 3.54 14.52 -6.93
C LEU A 49 2.77 13.40 -7.63
N ALA A 50 3.03 13.18 -8.92
CA ALA A 50 2.44 12.10 -9.68
C ALA A 50 2.78 10.73 -9.08
N TYR A 51 4.03 10.49 -8.69
CA TYR A 51 4.41 9.26 -8.01
C TYR A 51 3.67 9.07 -6.69
N LYS A 52 3.59 10.11 -5.85
CA LYS A 52 2.84 10.02 -4.59
C LYS A 52 1.39 9.66 -4.83
N LEU A 53 0.75 10.28 -5.82
CA LEU A 53 -0.65 10.05 -6.17
C LEU A 53 -0.87 8.65 -6.74
N LEU A 54 -0.06 8.23 -7.72
CA LEU A 54 -0.19 6.95 -8.41
C LEU A 54 0.17 5.75 -7.52
N THR A 55 0.98 5.97 -6.49
CA THR A 55 1.31 4.94 -5.49
C THR A 55 0.32 4.88 -4.32
N GLN A 56 -0.63 5.84 -4.21
CA GLN A 56 -1.66 5.75 -3.19
C GLN A 56 -2.65 4.63 -3.53
N PRO A 57 -2.99 3.75 -2.57
CA PRO A 57 -4.11 2.84 -2.72
C PRO A 57 -5.41 3.65 -2.90
N THR A 58 -6.12 3.45 -4.00
CA THR A 58 -7.34 4.20 -4.34
C THR A 58 -8.63 3.63 -3.72
N SER A 59 -8.56 2.49 -3.00
CA SER A 59 -9.76 1.81 -2.50
C SER A 59 -9.93 1.90 -0.99
N SER A 60 -11.16 2.22 -0.56
CA SER A 60 -11.58 2.16 0.85
C SER A 60 -11.34 0.77 1.45
N SER A 61 -11.44 -0.29 0.63
CA SER A 61 -11.17 -1.67 1.04
C SER A 61 -9.77 -1.89 1.66
N CYS A 62 -8.77 -1.08 1.29
CA CYS A 62 -7.46 -1.11 1.93
C CYS A 62 -7.51 -0.57 3.36
N CYS A 63 -8.23 0.53 3.57
CA CYS A 63 -8.48 1.10 4.88
C CYS A 63 -9.36 0.18 5.73
N GLU A 64 -10.44 -0.37 5.16
CA GLU A 64 -11.34 -1.31 5.83
C GLU A 64 -10.59 -2.56 6.34
N ARG A 65 -9.62 -3.07 5.56
CA ARG A 65 -8.74 -4.16 6.03
C ARG A 65 -7.85 -3.75 7.22
N ASN A 66 -7.34 -2.52 7.23
CA ASN A 66 -6.55 -2.03 8.36
C ASN A 66 -7.42 -1.83 9.60
N TRP A 67 -8.64 -1.31 9.44
CA TRP A 67 -9.63 -1.17 10.51
C TRP A 67 -10.12 -2.51 11.07
N SER A 68 -10.33 -3.51 10.21
CA SER A 68 -10.63 -4.88 10.64
C SER A 68 -9.48 -5.48 11.45
N THR A 69 -8.23 -5.26 11.02
CA THR A 69 -7.04 -5.70 11.79
C THR A 69 -6.95 -4.99 13.14
N TYR A 70 -7.21 -3.68 13.18
CA TYR A 70 -7.25 -2.90 14.41
C TYR A 70 -8.32 -3.42 15.38
N SER A 71 -9.54 -3.65 14.86
CA SER A 71 -10.65 -4.23 15.61
C SER A 71 -10.29 -5.60 16.17
N LEU A 72 -9.63 -6.45 15.37
CA LEU A 72 -9.15 -7.77 15.79
C LEU A 72 -8.12 -7.67 16.93
N ILE A 73 -7.14 -6.77 16.82
CA ILE A 73 -6.10 -6.57 17.86
C ILE A 73 -6.73 -6.12 19.18
N HIS A 74 -7.74 -5.25 19.12
CA HIS A 74 -8.50 -4.84 20.31
C HIS A 74 -9.40 -5.94 20.87
N ASN A 75 -10.05 -6.73 20.00
CA ASN A 75 -11.04 -7.72 20.40
C ASN A 75 -10.44 -9.06 20.87
N ILE A 76 -9.34 -9.55 20.26
CA ILE A 76 -8.75 -10.88 20.57
C ILE A 76 -8.34 -11.02 22.05
N LYS A 77 -8.10 -9.92 22.78
CA LYS A 77 -7.66 -9.99 24.18
C LYS A 77 -8.39 -9.09 25.19
N ARG A 78 -9.43 -8.32 24.83
CA ARG A 78 -9.95 -7.22 25.70
C ARG A 78 -8.80 -6.44 26.36
N ASN A 79 -7.74 -6.21 25.58
CA ASN A 79 -6.51 -5.67 26.12
C ASN A 79 -6.68 -4.16 26.19
N ASN A 80 -6.43 -3.55 27.35
CA ASN A 80 -6.30 -2.09 27.48
C ASN A 80 -4.97 -1.64 26.84
N LEU A 81 -4.79 -2.01 25.57
CA LEU A 81 -3.66 -1.60 24.78
C LEU A 81 -3.81 -0.09 24.53
N ALA A 82 -2.75 0.66 24.79
CA ALA A 82 -2.70 2.05 24.38
C ALA A 82 -2.93 2.14 22.86
N THR A 83 -3.69 3.14 22.42
CA THR A 83 -4.02 3.37 21.00
C THR A 83 -2.77 3.42 20.12
N SER A 84 -1.71 4.09 20.59
CA SER A 84 -0.41 4.15 19.92
C SER A 84 0.19 2.77 19.67
N ARG A 85 0.06 1.85 20.63
CA ARG A 85 0.57 0.48 20.50
C ARG A 85 -0.26 -0.34 19.52
N ALA A 86 -1.57 -0.10 19.44
CA ALA A 86 -2.43 -0.76 18.46
C ALA A 86 -2.12 -0.27 17.04
N GLU A 87 -1.89 1.04 16.87
CA GLU A 87 -1.43 1.63 15.60
C GLU A 87 -0.11 1.04 15.12
N ASP A 88 0.89 0.92 16.01
CA ASP A 88 2.18 0.28 15.70
C ASP A 88 2.00 -1.17 15.23
N LEU A 89 1.14 -1.94 15.90
CA LEU A 89 0.89 -3.33 15.53
C LEU A 89 0.19 -3.46 14.18
N VAL A 90 -0.78 -2.59 13.89
CA VAL A 90 -1.43 -2.53 12.56
C VAL A 90 -0.41 -2.16 11.49
N PHE A 91 0.47 -1.19 11.76
CA PHE A 91 1.52 -0.78 10.84
C PHE A 91 2.49 -1.92 10.54
N VAL A 92 3.01 -2.60 11.58
CA VAL A 92 3.90 -3.75 11.42
C VAL A 92 3.20 -4.88 10.67
N HIS A 93 1.96 -5.23 11.04
CA HIS A 93 1.17 -6.27 10.37
C HIS A 93 0.99 -5.96 8.87
N TYR A 94 0.60 -4.73 8.54
CA TYR A 94 0.38 -4.29 7.16
C TYR A 94 1.66 -4.37 6.33
N ASN A 95 2.78 -3.86 6.84
CA ASN A 95 4.06 -3.88 6.14
C ASN A 95 4.63 -5.29 5.98
N LEU A 96 4.59 -6.12 7.02
CA LEU A 96 5.01 -7.52 6.94
C LEU A 96 4.19 -8.28 5.89
N ARG A 97 2.88 -8.02 5.82
CA ARG A 97 2.01 -8.58 4.79
C ARG A 97 2.44 -8.14 3.40
N LEU A 98 2.66 -6.85 3.17
CA LEU A 98 3.10 -6.32 1.87
C LEU A 98 4.41 -6.95 1.40
N LEU A 99 5.41 -7.01 2.28
CA LEU A 99 6.73 -7.59 1.98
C LEU A 99 6.66 -9.10 1.70
N SER A 100 5.67 -9.79 2.26
CA SER A 100 5.53 -11.24 2.12
C SER A 100 4.75 -11.65 0.87
N ARG A 101 4.07 -10.74 0.17
CA ARG A 101 3.20 -11.06 -0.98
C ARG A 101 3.89 -11.80 -2.14
N LYS A 102 5.21 -11.64 -2.28
CA LYS A 102 6.00 -12.30 -3.33
C LYS A 102 6.62 -13.63 -2.87
N LYS A 103 6.46 -14.02 -1.60
CA LYS A 103 7.05 -15.24 -1.04
C LYS A 103 6.10 -16.42 -1.28
N GLU A 104 6.64 -17.57 -1.67
CA GLU A 104 5.85 -18.78 -1.90
C GLU A 104 5.05 -19.22 -0.67
N LYS A 105 5.62 -19.05 0.54
CA LYS A 105 4.95 -19.29 1.82
C LYS A 105 3.68 -18.44 2.02
N TYR A 106 3.59 -17.28 1.38
CA TYR A 106 2.41 -16.42 1.41
C TYR A 106 1.33 -16.88 0.44
N ILE A 107 1.74 -17.43 -0.71
CA ILE A 107 0.81 -17.90 -1.74
C ILE A 107 0.21 -19.26 -1.35
N ASN A 108 1.05 -20.16 -0.85
CA ASN A 108 0.69 -21.56 -0.61
C ASN A 108 0.58 -21.93 0.88
N GLY A 109 1.10 -21.10 1.78
CA GLY A 109 1.11 -21.39 3.22
C GLY A 109 -0.09 -20.79 3.97
N PRO A 110 -0.09 -20.95 5.32
CA PRO A 110 -1.13 -20.38 6.19
C PRO A 110 -1.27 -18.86 6.05
N SER A 111 -0.22 -18.19 5.55
CA SER A 111 -0.24 -16.75 5.32
C SER A 111 -1.13 -16.31 4.15
N LYS A 112 -1.63 -17.22 3.31
CA LYS A 112 -2.57 -16.87 2.22
C LYS A 112 -3.90 -16.33 2.76
N TYR A 113 -4.30 -16.80 3.94
CA TYR A 113 -5.57 -16.42 4.58
C TYR A 113 -5.57 -14.99 5.12
N TRP A 114 -4.41 -14.31 5.15
CA TRP A 114 -4.29 -12.91 5.62
C TRP A 114 -4.99 -11.88 4.72
N ASN A 115 -5.50 -12.30 3.56
CA ASN A 115 -6.32 -11.49 2.65
C ASN A 115 -7.82 -11.81 2.74
N VAL A 116 -8.17 -12.95 3.32
CA VAL A 116 -9.55 -13.41 3.48
C VAL A 116 -9.98 -12.95 4.87
N GLY A 117 -10.37 -11.68 4.98
CA GLY A 117 -10.94 -11.16 6.22
C GLY A 117 -12.07 -12.07 6.67
N GLY A 118 -11.90 -12.68 7.84
CA GLY A 118 -12.84 -13.66 8.36
C GLY A 118 -12.47 -13.99 9.78
N ASP A 119 -13.40 -13.72 10.68
CA ASP A 119 -13.32 -13.87 12.14
C ASP A 119 -13.28 -15.35 12.58
N ARG A 120 -12.47 -16.18 11.92
CA ARG A 120 -12.28 -17.59 12.24
C ARG A 120 -10.81 -17.87 12.51
N PHE A 121 -10.26 -17.13 13.46
CA PHE A 121 -9.27 -17.75 14.32
C PHE A 121 -10.05 -18.30 15.50
N ASP A 122 -10.56 -19.52 15.34
CA ASP A 122 -10.68 -20.38 16.51
C ASP A 122 -9.24 -20.50 17.03
N ILE A 123 -8.95 -19.75 18.09
CA ILE A 123 -7.73 -19.93 18.86
C ILE A 123 -7.92 -21.31 19.48
N ASP A 124 -7.48 -22.34 18.75
CA ASP A 124 -7.45 -23.67 19.30
C ASP A 124 -6.59 -23.61 20.56
N GLU A 125 -7.17 -24.00 21.69
CA GLU A 125 -6.60 -24.00 23.04
C GLU A 125 -5.34 -24.88 23.16
N THR A 126 -4.84 -25.44 22.05
CA THR A 126 -3.69 -26.34 21.96
C THR A 126 -2.34 -25.63 22.06
N THR A 127 -2.27 -24.29 22.03
CA THR A 127 -0.99 -23.59 22.27
C THR A 127 -0.54 -23.55 23.74
N ASN A 128 -1.34 -24.06 24.68
CA ASN A 128 -0.91 -24.23 26.08
C ASN A 128 -0.01 -25.46 26.31
N ASP A 129 0.14 -26.35 25.31
CA ASP A 129 0.95 -27.58 25.45
C ASP A 129 2.44 -27.40 25.10
N LEU A 130 2.91 -26.18 24.84
CA LEU A 130 4.36 -25.89 24.68
C LEU A 130 5.04 -25.37 25.95
N THR A 131 4.36 -25.39 27.10
CA THR A 131 4.98 -25.17 28.42
C THR A 131 5.02 -26.42 29.31
N SER A 132 4.72 -27.60 28.77
CA SER A 132 4.74 -28.88 29.51
C SER A 132 5.70 -29.90 28.89
N PHE A 133 6.97 -29.53 28.76
CA PHE A 133 8.06 -30.52 28.74
C PHE A 133 9.10 -30.12 29.79
N GLN A 134 9.03 -30.84 30.92
CA GLN A 134 9.98 -31.04 32.03
C GLN A 134 10.75 -29.85 32.59
#